data_AF-A0AAU2ZB29-F1
#
_entry.id   AF-A0AAU2ZB29-F1
#
_cell.length_a   1.000
_cell.length_b   1.000
_cell.length_c   1.000
_cell.angle_alpha   90.00
_cell.angle_beta   90.00
_cell.angle_gamma   90.00
#
_symmetry.space_group_name_H-M   'P 1'
#
loop_
_entity.id
_entity.type
_entity.pdbx_description
1 polymer ?
#
loop_
_entity_poly.entity_id
_entity_poly.type
_entity_poly.pdbx_seq_one_letter_code
_entity_poly.pdbx_strand_id
1 'polypeptide(L)'
;MLSFTAGSGPAIETEEFADFDTGQAVYRITGIGAFTLGWNPDWHPDADHPPAEEILQVAYGTGPAGFDMTEAPALFGVTLAGSESFPRQTVDTGQLRLRPYRLLATATTRAPKGTARRATEIVNALLRHWLAQPWTPELRRAHEHHCAPRSLSRYGGLIAEYEQRMQRLSRDREYYVARADRATAVLQTGPVPAPASAPPHPFATTETGER
;
A
#
# COMPACT_ATOMS: atom_id res chain seq x y z
N MET A 1 -33.55 4.05 -12.23
CA MET A 1 -33.28 2.69 -11.76
C MET A 1 -32.42 2.00 -12.81
N LEU A 2 -31.22 1.58 -12.45
CA LEU A 2 -30.28 0.92 -13.36
C LEU A 2 -30.52 -0.58 -13.35
N SER A 3 -30.28 -1.25 -14.48
CA SER A 3 -30.42 -2.70 -14.59
C SER A 3 -29.14 -3.30 -15.15
N PHE A 4 -28.55 -4.27 -14.43
CA PHE A 4 -27.29 -4.91 -14.81
C PHE A 4 -27.45 -6.42 -14.92
N THR A 5 -26.86 -7.01 -15.96
CA THR A 5 -26.68 -8.46 -16.03
C THR A 5 -25.28 -8.81 -15.51
N ALA A 6 -25.21 -9.37 -14.30
CA ALA A 6 -23.97 -9.90 -13.75
C ALA A 6 -23.79 -11.37 -14.16
N GLY A 7 -22.79 -11.68 -14.99
CA GLY A 7 -22.52 -13.04 -15.46
C GLY A 7 -23.71 -13.62 -16.25
N SER A 8 -24.08 -14.87 -15.94
CA SER A 8 -25.27 -15.54 -16.51
C SER A 8 -26.52 -15.44 -15.62
N GLY A 9 -26.52 -14.52 -14.65
CA GLY A 9 -27.62 -14.38 -13.70
C GLY A 9 -28.76 -13.50 -14.22
N PRO A 10 -29.87 -13.41 -13.46
CA PRO A 10 -30.95 -12.49 -13.78
C PRO A 10 -30.46 -11.04 -13.74
N ALA A 11 -31.17 -10.17 -14.46
CA ALA A 11 -30.96 -8.74 -14.40
C ALA A 11 -31.20 -8.24 -12.96
N ILE A 12 -30.32 -7.35 -12.51
CA ILE A 12 -30.27 -6.85 -11.16
C ILE A 12 -30.67 -5.38 -11.19
N GLU A 13 -31.72 -5.02 -10.45
CA GLU A 13 -32.10 -3.63 -10.26
C GLU A 13 -31.23 -2.95 -9.22
N THR A 14 -30.71 -1.78 -9.58
CA THR A 14 -29.71 -1.08 -8.78
C THR A 14 -30.04 0.41 -8.71
N GLU A 15 -29.90 0.97 -7.51
CA GLU A 15 -29.83 2.41 -7.27
C GLU A 15 -28.38 2.81 -7.08
N GLU A 16 -27.98 3.92 -7.70
CA GLU A 16 -26.62 4.44 -7.67
C GLU A 16 -26.61 5.80 -6.98
N PHE A 17 -25.60 6.00 -6.13
CA PHE A 17 -25.35 7.26 -5.46
C PHE A 17 -23.84 7.54 -5.49
N ALA A 18 -23.45 8.69 -6.06
CA ALA A 18 -22.08 9.16 -6.05
C ALA A 18 -21.88 10.13 -4.89
N ASP A 19 -20.95 9.82 -3.99
CA ASP A 19 -20.56 10.65 -2.85
C ASP A 19 -19.31 11.47 -3.21
N PHE A 20 -19.53 12.74 -3.54
CA PHE A 20 -18.45 13.69 -3.86
C PHE A 20 -17.74 14.26 -2.63
N ASP A 21 -18.15 13.92 -1.40
CA ASP A 21 -17.44 14.33 -0.19
C ASP A 21 -16.30 13.33 0.14
N THR A 22 -16.50 12.05 -0.20
CA THR A 22 -15.52 10.98 0.04
C THR A 22 -14.88 10.42 -1.24
N GLY A 23 -15.45 10.72 -2.40
CA GLY A 23 -15.02 10.19 -3.69
C GLY A 23 -15.38 8.71 -3.89
N GLN A 24 -16.51 8.29 -3.36
CA GLN A 24 -17.00 6.90 -3.42
C GLN A 24 -18.32 6.82 -4.20
N ALA A 25 -18.65 5.64 -4.74
CA ALA A 25 -19.93 5.36 -5.35
C ALA A 25 -20.60 4.19 -4.63
N VAL A 26 -21.85 4.37 -4.22
CA VAL A 26 -22.67 3.36 -3.54
C VAL A 26 -23.68 2.81 -4.52
N TYR A 27 -23.68 1.49 -4.69
CA TYR A 27 -24.65 0.75 -5.47
C TYR A 27 -25.52 -0.08 -4.53
N ARG A 28 -26.80 0.29 -4.40
CA ARG A 28 -27.80 -0.47 -3.66
C ARG A 28 -28.54 -1.40 -4.60
N ILE A 29 -28.42 -2.70 -4.36
CA ILE A 29 -29.08 -3.72 -5.16
C ILE A 29 -30.31 -4.25 -4.43
N THR A 30 -31.46 -4.17 -5.09
CA THR A 30 -32.73 -4.68 -4.55
C THR A 30 -32.62 -6.16 -4.23
N GLY A 31 -32.94 -6.53 -2.98
CA GLY A 31 -32.93 -7.91 -2.50
C GLY A 31 -31.53 -8.52 -2.27
N ILE A 32 -30.45 -7.75 -2.45
CA ILE A 32 -29.09 -8.19 -2.14
C ILE A 32 -28.46 -7.32 -1.06
N GLY A 33 -28.46 -5.99 -1.22
CA GLY A 33 -27.79 -5.05 -0.32
C GLY A 33 -26.85 -4.11 -1.07
N ALA A 34 -25.95 -3.44 -0.36
CA ALA A 34 -25.12 -2.36 -0.89
C ALA A 34 -23.67 -2.77 -1.17
N PHE A 35 -23.10 -2.20 -2.22
CA PHE A 35 -21.67 -2.27 -2.54
C PHE A 35 -21.14 -0.84 -2.67
N THR A 36 -20.09 -0.52 -1.91
CA THR A 36 -19.42 0.78 -2.01
C THR A 36 -18.13 0.60 -2.79
N LEU A 37 -17.96 1.35 -3.86
CA LEU A 37 -16.79 1.36 -4.73
C LEU A 37 -16.03 2.67 -4.55
N GLY A 38 -14.71 2.60 -4.64
CA GLY A 38 -13.87 3.79 -4.58
C GLY A 38 -12.42 3.49 -4.87
N TRP A 39 -11.58 4.50 -4.75
CA TRP A 39 -10.13 4.33 -4.71
C TRP A 39 -9.69 3.95 -3.30
N ASN A 40 -8.59 3.19 -3.21
CA ASN A 40 -8.06 2.78 -1.92
C ASN A 40 -7.47 4.00 -1.17
N PRO A 41 -8.03 4.40 -0.01
CA PRO A 41 -7.56 5.57 0.73
C PRO A 41 -6.20 5.37 1.41
N ASP A 42 -5.76 4.11 1.57
CA ASP A 42 -4.46 3.77 2.17
C ASP A 42 -3.36 3.58 1.11
N TRP A 43 -3.72 3.58 -0.17
CA TRP A 43 -2.76 3.45 -1.26
C TRP A 43 -2.18 4.82 -1.60
N HIS A 44 -0.89 4.97 -1.32
CA HIS A 44 -0.11 6.12 -1.74
C HIS A 44 1.03 5.57 -2.57
N PRO A 45 1.07 5.83 -3.89
CA PRO A 45 2.20 5.41 -4.68
C PRO A 45 3.46 6.07 -4.14
N ASP A 46 4.48 5.27 -3.85
CA ASP A 46 5.80 5.80 -3.56
C ASP A 46 6.26 6.61 -4.78
N ALA A 47 6.75 7.83 -4.55
CA ALA A 47 7.13 8.78 -5.60
C ALA A 47 8.15 8.22 -6.61
N ASP A 48 8.85 7.15 -6.24
CA ASP A 48 9.88 6.48 -7.04
C ASP A 48 9.35 5.35 -7.93
N HIS A 49 8.05 5.04 -7.92
CA HIS A 49 7.48 3.95 -8.73
C HIS A 49 6.78 4.47 -10.01
N PRO A 50 7.15 3.95 -11.20
CA PRO A 50 6.52 4.30 -12.47
C PRO A 50 5.03 3.91 -12.47
N PRO A 51 4.22 4.57 -13.32
CA PRO A 51 2.98 5.22 -12.86
C PRO A 51 2.22 4.36 -11.86
N ALA A 52 2.08 4.90 -10.65
CA ALA A 52 1.20 4.45 -9.60
C ALA A 52 0.07 3.55 -10.11
N GLU A 53 0.19 2.24 -9.90
CA GLU A 53 -0.90 1.33 -10.21
C GLU A 53 -2.15 1.81 -9.46
N GLU A 54 -3.24 2.04 -10.18
CA GLU A 54 -4.47 2.57 -9.60
C GLU A 54 -5.14 1.46 -8.79
N ILE A 55 -5.11 1.55 -7.46
CA ILE A 55 -5.73 0.56 -6.59
C ILE A 55 -7.16 1.00 -6.28
N LEU A 56 -8.10 0.17 -6.72
CA LEU A 56 -9.51 0.31 -6.43
C LEU A 56 -9.85 -0.46 -5.16
N GLN A 57 -10.97 -0.12 -4.54
CA GLN A 57 -11.50 -0.77 -3.37
C GLN A 57 -13.00 -1.04 -3.55
N VAL A 58 -13.43 -2.21 -3.08
CA VAL A 58 -14.84 -2.51 -2.82
C VAL A 58 -15.04 -2.71 -1.33
N ALA A 59 -16.09 -2.12 -0.77
CA ALA A 59 -16.58 -2.40 0.57
C ALA A 59 -17.98 -3.02 0.48
N TYR A 60 -18.24 -4.01 1.32
CA TYR A 60 -19.48 -4.79 1.32
C TYR A 60 -20.47 -4.19 2.32
N GLY A 61 -21.19 -3.16 1.88
CA GLY A 61 -22.15 -2.39 2.66
C GLY A 61 -21.85 -0.89 2.62
N THR A 62 -22.51 -0.13 3.51
CA THR A 62 -22.35 1.32 3.69
C THR A 62 -21.93 1.64 5.14
N GLY A 63 -21.11 2.68 5.32
CA GLY A 63 -20.61 3.09 6.63
C GLY A 63 -19.08 3.05 6.76
N PRO A 64 -18.54 3.23 7.97
CA PRO A 64 -17.10 3.21 8.20
C PRO A 64 -16.50 1.85 7.79
N ALA A 65 -15.35 1.88 7.12
CA ALA A 65 -14.68 0.68 6.64
C ALA A 65 -14.42 -0.31 7.79
N GLY A 66 -14.77 -1.59 7.58
CA GLY A 66 -14.64 -2.61 8.60
C GLY A 66 -15.60 -3.78 8.39
N PHE A 67 -15.75 -4.62 9.42
CA PHE A 67 -16.68 -5.77 9.37
C PHE A 67 -18.10 -5.41 9.77
N ASP A 68 -18.39 -4.18 10.19
CA ASP A 68 -19.71 -3.76 10.68
C ASP A 68 -20.29 -2.68 9.76
N MET A 69 -20.74 -3.12 8.58
CA MET A 69 -21.30 -2.23 7.56
C MET A 69 -22.83 -2.38 7.48
N THR A 70 -23.51 -1.25 7.39
CA THR A 70 -24.97 -1.19 7.21
C THR A 70 -25.32 -1.67 5.81
N GLU A 71 -26.45 -2.35 5.64
CA GLU A 71 -26.91 -2.86 4.33
C GLU A 71 -25.90 -3.81 3.65
N ALA A 72 -25.08 -4.51 4.44
CA ALA A 72 -24.13 -5.50 3.96
C ALA A 72 -24.81 -6.52 3.01
N PRO A 73 -24.21 -6.81 1.85
CA PRO A 73 -24.87 -7.59 0.82
C PRO A 73 -24.98 -9.06 1.22
N ALA A 74 -26.17 -9.64 1.04
CA ALA A 74 -26.47 -11.04 1.30
C ALA A 74 -26.61 -11.82 -0.02
N LEU A 75 -25.75 -12.82 -0.21
CA LEU A 75 -25.74 -13.67 -1.39
C LEU A 75 -25.85 -15.14 -0.97
N PHE A 76 -26.87 -15.83 -1.46
CA PHE A 76 -27.15 -17.23 -1.11
C PHE A 76 -27.24 -17.47 0.41
N GLY A 77 -27.88 -16.54 1.14
CA GLY A 77 -28.00 -16.59 2.60
C GLY A 77 -26.71 -16.26 3.36
N VAL A 78 -25.66 -15.82 2.67
CA VAL A 78 -24.38 -15.40 3.28
C VAL A 78 -24.25 -13.89 3.17
N THR A 79 -24.29 -13.20 4.31
CA THR A 79 -23.97 -11.78 4.40
C THR A 79 -22.46 -11.57 4.31
N LEU A 80 -22.03 -10.68 3.41
CA LEU A 80 -20.63 -10.35 3.20
C LEU A 80 -20.21 -9.19 4.11
N ALA A 81 -18.92 -9.10 4.42
CA ALA A 81 -18.38 -8.01 5.22
C ALA A 81 -16.94 -7.67 4.84
N GLY A 82 -16.51 -6.48 5.26
CA GLY A 82 -15.16 -5.97 5.05
C GLY A 82 -15.02 -5.20 3.73
N SER A 83 -13.78 -4.99 3.37
CA SER A 83 -13.37 -4.37 2.12
C SER A 83 -12.21 -5.14 1.49
N GLU A 84 -12.10 -5.05 0.17
CA GLU A 84 -11.00 -5.62 -0.58
C GLU A 84 -10.48 -4.59 -1.57
N SER A 85 -9.15 -4.47 -1.64
CA SER A 85 -8.47 -3.60 -2.57
C SER A 85 -7.76 -4.43 -3.64
N PHE A 86 -7.78 -3.95 -4.88
CA PHE A 86 -7.22 -4.65 -6.02
C PHE A 86 -6.80 -3.65 -7.10
N PRO A 87 -5.83 -4.00 -7.94
CA PRO A 87 -5.46 -3.13 -9.05
C PRO A 87 -6.56 -2.98 -10.08
N ARG A 88 -6.72 -1.77 -10.63
CA ARG A 88 -7.61 -1.48 -11.76
C ARG A 88 -7.36 -2.41 -12.94
N GLN A 89 -6.11 -2.76 -13.20
CA GLN A 89 -5.73 -3.68 -14.29
C GLN A 89 -6.48 -5.03 -14.21
N THR A 90 -6.83 -5.49 -13.01
CA THR A 90 -7.61 -6.74 -12.85
C THR A 90 -9.05 -6.63 -13.36
N VAL A 91 -9.62 -5.43 -13.37
CA VAL A 91 -10.95 -5.13 -13.94
C VAL A 91 -10.86 -5.09 -15.47
N ASP A 92 -9.86 -4.38 -15.98
CA ASP A 92 -9.62 -4.19 -17.43
C ASP A 92 -9.35 -5.54 -18.13
N THR A 93 -8.54 -6.39 -17.50
CA THR A 93 -8.23 -7.74 -18.00
C THR A 93 -9.33 -8.77 -17.71
N GLY A 94 -10.34 -8.41 -16.92
CA GLY A 94 -11.40 -9.33 -16.49
C GLY A 94 -10.90 -10.46 -15.56
N GLN A 95 -9.74 -10.27 -14.93
CA GLN A 95 -9.13 -11.25 -14.03
C GLN A 95 -9.44 -11.00 -12.55
N LEU A 96 -10.32 -10.04 -12.24
CA LEU A 96 -10.76 -9.75 -10.88
C LEU A 96 -11.22 -11.03 -10.17
N ARG A 97 -10.69 -11.25 -8.97
CA ARG A 97 -11.06 -12.37 -8.08
C ARG A 97 -11.17 -11.87 -6.65
N LEU A 98 -12.40 -11.71 -6.18
CA LEU A 98 -12.66 -11.31 -4.81
C LEU A 98 -12.74 -12.52 -3.88
N ARG A 99 -12.40 -12.30 -2.62
CA ARG A 99 -12.44 -13.29 -1.54
C ARG A 99 -13.18 -12.70 -0.34
N PRO A 100 -14.47 -12.34 -0.46
CA PRO A 100 -15.17 -11.66 0.62
C PRO A 100 -15.21 -12.52 1.88
N TYR A 101 -15.25 -11.84 3.03
CA TYR A 101 -15.51 -12.48 4.30
C TYR A 101 -17.01 -12.55 4.56
N ARG A 102 -17.41 -13.53 5.37
CA ARG A 102 -18.76 -13.63 5.92
C ARG A 102 -18.87 -12.73 7.14
N LEU A 103 -20.00 -12.05 7.26
CA LEU A 103 -20.39 -11.39 8.50
C LEU A 103 -20.84 -12.46 9.50
N LEU A 104 -20.03 -12.71 10.52
CA LEU A 104 -20.36 -13.57 11.65
C LEU A 104 -19.96 -12.84 12.93
N ALA A 105 -20.79 -12.97 13.99
CA ALA A 105 -20.56 -12.27 15.25
C ALA A 105 -19.26 -12.67 15.98
N THR A 106 -18.68 -13.83 15.67
CA THR A 106 -17.60 -14.43 16.47
C THR A 106 -16.29 -14.67 15.73
N ALA A 107 -16.27 -14.63 14.39
CA ALA A 107 -15.04 -14.88 13.61
C ALA A 107 -15.16 -14.47 12.13
N THR A 108 -14.06 -13.97 11.56
CA THR A 108 -13.98 -13.71 10.12
C THR A 108 -13.70 -15.00 9.36
N THR A 109 -14.68 -15.49 8.61
CA THR A 109 -14.52 -16.69 7.76
C THR A 109 -14.69 -16.31 6.29
N ARG A 110 -13.94 -16.91 5.36
CA ARG A 110 -14.12 -16.65 3.93
C ARG A 110 -15.51 -17.11 3.45
N ALA A 111 -16.12 -16.34 2.56
CA ALA A 111 -17.35 -16.72 1.90
C ALA A 111 -17.17 -18.03 1.10
N PRO A 112 -18.22 -18.86 0.92
CA PRO A 112 -18.16 -20.02 0.04
C PRO A 112 -17.75 -19.60 -1.38
N LYS A 113 -17.10 -20.50 -2.12
CA LYS A 113 -16.62 -20.24 -3.49
C LYS A 113 -17.72 -19.74 -4.43
N GLY A 114 -18.94 -20.30 -4.33
CA GLY A 114 -20.09 -19.87 -5.13
C GLY A 114 -20.50 -18.43 -4.83
N THR A 115 -20.58 -18.06 -3.55
CA THR A 115 -20.85 -16.70 -3.08
C THR A 115 -19.77 -15.72 -3.53
N ALA A 116 -18.50 -16.07 -3.35
CA ALA A 116 -17.37 -15.24 -3.78
C ALA A 116 -17.35 -15.00 -5.29
N ARG A 117 -17.64 -16.05 -6.08
CA ARG A 117 -17.77 -15.94 -7.54
C ARG A 117 -18.90 -14.99 -7.92
N ARG A 118 -20.08 -15.14 -7.31
CA ARG A 118 -21.23 -14.28 -7.60
C ARG A 118 -20.97 -12.83 -7.20
N ALA A 119 -20.35 -12.60 -6.04
CA ALA A 119 -19.94 -11.28 -5.60
C ALA A 119 -18.95 -10.64 -6.59
N THR A 120 -17.96 -11.41 -7.05
CA THR A 120 -16.99 -10.97 -8.05
C THR A 120 -17.68 -10.57 -9.36
N GLU A 121 -18.63 -11.36 -9.85
CA GLU A 121 -19.38 -11.05 -11.07
C GLU A 121 -20.20 -9.75 -10.94
N ILE A 122 -20.87 -9.55 -9.81
CA ILE A 122 -21.63 -8.32 -9.51
C ILE A 122 -20.68 -7.13 -9.44
N VAL A 123 -19.63 -7.21 -8.61
CA VAL A 123 -18.68 -6.12 -8.41
C VAL A 123 -17.96 -5.76 -9.71
N ASN A 124 -17.58 -6.74 -10.54
CA ASN A 124 -16.97 -6.46 -11.83
C ASN A 124 -17.92 -5.70 -12.78
N ALA A 125 -19.22 -6.05 -12.78
CA ALA A 125 -20.21 -5.32 -13.57
C ALA A 125 -20.38 -3.87 -13.05
N LEU A 126 -20.49 -3.70 -11.74
CA LEU A 126 -20.61 -2.38 -11.11
C LEU A 126 -19.35 -1.51 -11.34
N LEU A 127 -18.15 -2.07 -11.21
CA LEU A 127 -16.89 -1.36 -11.46
C LEU A 127 -16.77 -0.90 -12.91
N ARG A 128 -17.13 -1.74 -13.87
CA ARG A 128 -17.11 -1.37 -15.29
C ARG A 128 -18.09 -0.24 -15.58
N HIS A 129 -19.28 -0.30 -14.98
CA HIS A 129 -20.25 0.77 -15.09
C HIS A 129 -19.73 2.06 -14.46
N TRP A 130 -19.28 1.98 -13.21
CA TRP A 130 -18.74 3.10 -12.44
C TRP A 130 -17.62 3.80 -13.19
N LEU A 131 -16.59 3.06 -13.63
CA LEU A 131 -15.43 3.62 -14.33
C LEU A 131 -15.77 4.21 -15.70
N ALA A 132 -16.91 3.85 -16.28
CA ALA A 132 -17.39 4.40 -17.55
C ALA A 132 -18.25 5.68 -17.34
N GLN A 133 -18.56 6.05 -16.10
CA GLN A 133 -19.38 7.22 -15.83
C GLN A 133 -18.63 8.52 -16.15
N PRO A 134 -19.32 9.52 -16.73
CA PRO A 134 -18.70 10.78 -17.11
C PRO A 134 -18.20 11.59 -15.90
N TRP A 135 -18.77 11.35 -14.71
CA TRP A 135 -18.40 12.02 -13.45
C TRP A 135 -17.28 11.32 -12.66
N THR A 136 -16.75 10.20 -13.16
CA THR A 136 -15.65 9.47 -12.51
C THR A 136 -14.41 10.35 -12.28
N PRO A 137 -13.98 11.22 -13.21
CA PRO A 137 -12.84 12.11 -12.99
C PRO A 137 -13.07 13.09 -11.83
N GLU A 138 -14.27 13.65 -11.70
CA GLU A 138 -14.64 14.54 -10.60
C GLU A 138 -14.68 13.78 -9.27
N LEU A 139 -15.22 12.55 -9.28
CA LEU A 139 -15.23 11.70 -8.09
C LEU A 139 -13.81 11.32 -7.64
N ARG A 140 -12.89 11.12 -8.59
CA ARG A 140 -11.47 10.92 -8.29
C ARG A 140 -10.86 12.13 -7.61
N ARG A 141 -11.13 13.34 -8.09
CA ARG A 141 -10.66 14.57 -7.45
C ARG A 141 -11.22 14.72 -6.04
N ALA A 142 -12.50 14.39 -5.84
CA ALA A 142 -13.11 14.36 -4.53
C ALA A 142 -12.39 13.39 -3.58
N HIS A 143 -12.07 12.18 -4.05
CA HIS A 143 -11.29 11.20 -3.28
C HIS A 143 -9.91 11.73 -2.89
N GLU A 144 -9.17 12.29 -3.86
CA GLU A 144 -7.84 12.87 -3.64
C GLU A 144 -7.90 14.01 -2.61
N HIS A 145 -8.91 14.88 -2.70
CA HIS A 145 -9.15 15.95 -1.73
C HIS A 145 -9.49 15.42 -0.34
N HIS A 146 -10.39 14.43 -0.25
CA HIS A 146 -10.77 13.78 1.00
C HIS A 146 -9.56 13.15 1.71
N CYS A 147 -8.65 12.53 0.94
CA CYS A 147 -7.46 11.87 1.47
C CYS A 147 -6.28 12.84 1.71
N ALA A 148 -6.34 14.08 1.23
CA ALA A 148 -5.23 15.03 1.29
C ALA A 148 -4.75 15.34 2.73
N PRO A 149 -5.63 15.56 3.74
CA PRO A 149 -5.18 15.84 5.11
C PRO A 149 -4.39 14.68 5.73
N ARG A 150 -4.86 13.44 5.52
CA ARG A 150 -4.18 12.23 6.00
C ARG A 150 -2.84 12.03 5.26
N SER A 151 -2.84 12.24 3.95
CA SER A 151 -1.63 12.18 3.12
C SER A 151 -0.59 13.20 3.59
N LEU A 152 -1.00 14.44 3.84
CA LEU A 152 -0.12 15.51 4.34
C LEU A 152 0.51 15.13 5.68
N SER A 153 -0.29 14.60 6.61
CA SER A 153 0.19 14.14 7.92
C SER A 153 1.22 13.00 7.78
N ARG A 154 0.93 12.03 6.90
CA ARG A 154 1.85 10.91 6.61
C ARG A 154 3.17 11.38 6.01
N TYR A 155 3.12 12.22 4.98
CA TYR A 155 4.32 12.74 4.32
C TYR A 155 5.13 13.64 5.26
N GLY A 156 4.48 14.44 6.11
CA GLY A 156 5.18 15.21 7.14
C GLY A 156 5.97 14.31 8.10
N GLY A 157 5.40 13.18 8.52
CA GLY A 157 6.11 12.18 9.32
C GLY A 157 7.31 11.56 8.61
N LEU A 158 7.14 11.17 7.33
CA LEU A 158 8.22 10.60 6.52
C LEU A 158 9.35 11.61 6.27
N ILE A 159 9.02 12.88 5.98
CA ILE A 159 10.00 13.95 5.83
C ILE A 159 10.83 14.08 7.11
N ALA A 160 10.18 14.16 8.28
CA ALA A 160 10.88 14.26 9.56
C ALA A 160 11.79 13.05 9.83
N GLU A 161 11.35 11.83 9.48
CA GLU A 161 12.18 10.63 9.58
C GLU A 161 13.41 10.70 8.67
N TYR A 162 13.23 11.08 7.41
CA TYR A 162 14.34 11.20 6.46
C TYR A 162 15.32 12.31 6.84
N GLU A 163 14.83 13.44 7.36
CA GLU A 163 15.69 14.51 7.88
C GLU A 163 16.55 14.01 9.05
N GLN A 164 15.97 13.26 9.99
CA GLN A 164 16.74 12.65 11.08
C GLN A 164 17.78 11.66 10.56
N ARG A 165 17.43 10.85 9.56
CA ARG A 165 18.36 9.92 8.93
C ARG A 165 19.52 10.64 8.23
N MET A 166 19.23 11.71 7.50
CA MET A 166 20.25 12.55 6.88
C MET A 166 21.19 13.16 7.91
N GLN A 167 20.67 13.67 9.04
CA GLN A 167 21.50 14.19 10.11
C GLN A 167 22.45 13.13 10.70
N ARG A 168 21.97 11.90 10.92
CA ARG A 168 22.83 10.80 11.40
C ARG A 168 23.94 10.49 10.41
N LEU A 169 23.59 10.33 9.13
CA LEU A 169 24.57 10.05 8.07
C LEU A 169 25.61 11.17 7.94
N SER A 170 25.22 12.44 8.11
CA SER A 170 26.16 13.56 8.12
C SER A 170 27.15 13.48 9.29
N ARG A 171 26.68 13.15 10.50
CA ARG A 171 27.56 12.96 11.67
C ARG A 171 28.50 11.77 11.48
N ASP A 172 28.00 10.67 10.94
CA ASP A 172 28.82 9.49 10.65
C ASP A 172 29.92 9.83 9.63
N ARG A 173 29.58 10.57 8.57
CA ARG A 173 30.54 11.06 7.60
C ARG A 173 31.61 11.92 8.25
N GLU A 174 31.24 12.90 9.08
CA GLU A 174 32.18 13.75 9.80
C GLU A 174 33.13 12.94 10.69
N TYR A 175 32.61 11.95 11.40
CA TYR A 175 33.40 11.04 12.22
C TYR A 175 34.44 10.27 11.39
N TYR A 176 34.05 9.70 10.25
CA TYR A 176 34.97 8.95 9.39
C TYR A 176 36.01 9.84 8.70
N VAL A 177 35.64 11.06 8.30
CA VAL A 177 36.60 12.05 7.78
C VAL A 177 37.66 12.36 8.84
N ALA A 178 37.24 12.70 10.07
CA ALA A 178 38.17 12.98 11.16
C ALA A 178 39.06 11.78 11.54
N ARG A 179 38.57 10.55 11.33
CA ARG A 179 39.36 9.32 11.54
C ARG A 179 40.37 9.12 10.42
N ALA A 180 40.00 9.39 9.17
CA ALA A 180 40.90 9.33 8.02
C ALA A 180 42.02 10.39 8.13
N ASP A 181 41.70 11.61 8.56
CA ASP A 181 42.68 12.67 8.80
C ASP A 181 43.70 12.26 9.87
N ARG A 182 43.23 11.66 10.98
CA ARG A 182 44.11 11.11 12.02
C ARG A 182 45.02 10.00 11.50
N ALA A 183 44.49 9.08 10.72
CA ALA A 183 45.31 8.02 10.11
C ALA A 183 46.37 8.59 9.16
N THR A 184 46.01 9.61 8.38
CA THR A 184 46.93 10.32 7.47
C THR A 184 48.04 11.01 8.26
N ALA A 185 47.72 11.69 9.37
CA ALA A 185 48.71 12.32 10.23
C ALA A 185 49.71 11.30 10.81
N VAL A 186 49.24 10.13 11.26
CA VAL A 186 50.12 9.04 11.74
C VAL A 186 51.05 8.56 10.62
N LEU A 187 50.54 8.35 9.41
CA LEU A 187 51.37 7.95 8.27
C LEU A 187 52.43 9.00 7.93
N GLN A 188 52.11 10.29 8.05
CA GLN A 188 53.05 11.39 7.78
C GLN A 188 54.16 11.53 8.84
N THR A 189 53.93 11.08 10.09
CA THR A 189 54.99 11.08 11.12
C THR A 189 56.12 10.09 10.84
N GLY A 190 55.94 9.21 9.85
CA GLY A 190 56.93 8.21 9.46
C GLY A 190 56.96 7.00 10.41
N PRO A 191 57.71 5.94 10.04
CA PRO A 191 57.83 4.76 10.88
C PRO A 191 58.53 5.10 12.20
N VAL A 192 57.98 4.60 13.31
CA VAL A 192 58.59 4.76 14.64
C VAL A 192 59.82 3.86 14.72
N PRO A 193 61.03 4.41 14.93
CA PRO A 193 62.23 3.59 15.10
C PRO A 193 62.12 2.78 16.40
N ALA A 194 62.58 1.53 16.36
CA ALA A 194 62.60 0.69 17.55
C ALA A 194 63.53 1.30 18.61
N PRO A 195 63.10 1.40 19.89
CA PRO A 195 63.99 1.85 20.95
C PRO A 195 65.15 0.86 21.13
N ALA A 196 66.32 1.35 21.55
CA ALA A 196 67.54 0.56 21.65
C ALA A 196 67.44 -0.67 22.59
N SER A 197 66.45 -0.70 23.48
CA SER A 197 66.15 -1.80 24.41
C SER A 197 65.05 -2.75 23.91
N ALA A 198 64.56 -2.58 22.67
CA ALA A 198 63.51 -3.46 22.13
C ALA A 198 64.06 -4.87 21.85
N PRO A 199 63.35 -5.93 22.23
CA PRO A 199 63.71 -7.29 21.83
C PRO A 199 63.71 -7.42 20.30
N PRO A 200 64.58 -8.27 19.72
CA PRO A 200 64.68 -8.42 18.28
C PRO A 200 63.34 -8.87 17.68
N HIS A 201 62.98 -8.29 16.54
CA HIS A 201 61.76 -8.67 15.84
C HIS A 201 61.86 -10.14 15.39
N PRO A 202 60.82 -10.98 15.60
CA PRO A 202 60.89 -12.42 15.33
C PRO A 202 61.08 -12.76 13.83
N PHE A 203 60.89 -11.78 12.96
CA PHE A 203 61.13 -11.88 11.51
C PHE A 203 62.23 -10.93 11.01
N ALA A 204 63.02 -10.32 11.90
CA ALA A 204 64.22 -9.63 11.46
C ALA A 204 65.18 -10.70 10.90
N THR A 205 65.31 -10.75 9.58
CA THR A 205 66.38 -11.50 8.92
C THR A 205 67.69 -10.97 9.47
N THR A 206 68.37 -11.80 10.26
CA THR A 206 69.78 -11.62 10.56
C THR A 206 70.53 -11.72 9.24
N GLU A 207 70.72 -10.60 8.55
CA GLU A 207 71.83 -10.44 7.60
C GLU A 207 73.13 -10.51 8.41
N THR A 208 73.46 -11.72 8.83
CA THR A 208 74.80 -12.07 9.28
C THR A 208 75.51 -12.51 8.02
N GLY A 209 76.38 -11.64 7.52
CA GLY A 209 77.17 -11.92 6.34
C GLY A 209 78.05 -13.15 6.50
N GLU A 210 78.38 -13.75 5.37
CA GLU A 210 79.69 -14.38 5.19
C GLU A 210 80.24 -13.99 3.80
N ARG A 211 81.29 -13.17 3.88
CA ARG A 211 82.42 -12.96 2.94
C ARG A 211 82.21 -12.15 1.67
#